data_AF-A0A7R9W8Z6-F1
#
_entry.id   AF-A0A7R9W8Z6-F1
#
_cell.length_a   1.000
_cell.length_b   1.000
_cell.length_c   1.000
_cell.angle_alpha   90.00
_cell.angle_beta   90.00
_cell.angle_gamma   90.00
#
_symmetry.space_group_name_H-M   'P 1'
#
loop_
_entity.id
_entity.type
_entity.pdbx_description
1 polymer ?
#
loop_
_entity_poly.entity_id
_entity_poly.type
_entity_poly.pdbx_seq_one_letter_code
_entity_poly.pdbx_strand_id
1 'polypeptide(L)'
;ASSRTCVSMSSTASADAAESSRKEKPLPNLSIPPPILSTTPGTWAYDTMSRRVDSEILQRTYEEMEDEFNSPGFESALEGLNALRSELRDAANVKLRHLTELSDEEKSKDPKRAKEIEEWRDILVPYVSAGDTWLSAPWMVTEFYVYRRLMEAIGYFDESQSASYMW
;
A
#
# COMPACT_ATOMS: atom_id res chain seq x y z
N ALA A 1 71.97 -48.26 -9.91
CA ALA A 1 72.25 -48.28 -8.46
C ALA A 1 71.09 -47.60 -7.75
N SER A 2 70.46 -48.36 -6.86
CA SER A 2 69.43 -47.91 -5.94
C SER A 2 70.04 -46.97 -4.90
N SER A 3 69.36 -45.88 -4.54
CA SER A 3 69.56 -45.21 -3.25
C SER A 3 68.31 -44.45 -2.83
N ARG A 4 67.98 -44.64 -1.56
CA ARG A 4 66.70 -44.40 -0.88
C ARG A 4 66.58 -42.99 -0.30
N THR A 5 65.35 -42.48 -0.36
CA THR A 5 64.51 -41.88 0.70
C THR A 5 65.08 -40.81 1.63
N CYS A 6 64.36 -39.69 1.71
CA CYS A 6 64.14 -38.97 2.98
C CYS A 6 62.64 -38.79 3.21
N VAL A 7 62.16 -39.25 4.37
CA VAL A 7 60.79 -39.10 4.85
C VAL A 7 60.68 -37.78 5.60
N SER A 8 59.60 -37.04 5.37
CA SER A 8 59.12 -36.03 6.32
C SER A 8 57.64 -36.31 6.61
N MET A 9 57.33 -36.57 7.88
CA MET A 9 55.97 -36.63 8.42
C MET A 9 55.70 -35.37 9.23
N SER A 10 54.54 -34.73 8.99
CA SER A 10 53.79 -33.87 9.91
C SER A 10 52.42 -33.65 9.25
N SER A 11 51.35 -34.37 9.63
CA SER A 11 50.49 -34.21 10.83
C SER A 11 49.39 -33.15 10.66
N THR A 12 48.14 -33.60 10.89
CA THR A 12 46.84 -32.90 11.09
C THR A 12 46.23 -32.17 9.88
N ALA A 13 44.91 -32.09 9.64
CA ALA A 13 43.69 -32.45 10.38
C ALA A 13 42.52 -32.67 9.38
N SER A 14 41.47 -33.34 9.86
CA SER A 14 40.15 -33.56 9.25
C SER A 14 39.51 -32.35 8.57
N ALA A 15 38.72 -32.62 7.53
CA ALA A 15 37.31 -32.24 7.49
C ALA A 15 36.59 -33.12 6.46
N ASP A 16 35.98 -34.20 6.94
CA ASP A 16 34.85 -34.81 6.23
C ASP A 16 33.77 -33.74 6.09
N ALA A 17 33.67 -33.15 4.90
CA ALA A 17 32.51 -32.37 4.50
C ALA A 17 31.37 -33.37 4.26
N ALA A 18 30.71 -33.77 5.35
CA ALA A 18 29.42 -34.43 5.28
C ALA A 18 28.43 -33.46 4.64
N GLU A 19 28.26 -33.59 3.33
CA GLU A 19 27.28 -32.88 2.53
C GLU A 19 25.88 -33.26 3.05
N SER A 20 25.37 -32.41 3.95
CA SER A 20 24.02 -32.52 4.47
C SER A 20 23.05 -32.15 3.35
N SER A 21 22.67 -33.15 2.55
CA SER A 21 21.54 -33.05 1.64
C SER A 21 20.26 -32.85 2.46
N ARG A 22 19.92 -31.59 2.75
CA ARG A 22 18.56 -31.24 3.14
C ARG A 22 17.66 -31.61 1.97
N LYS A 23 17.00 -32.77 2.07
CA LYS A 23 15.85 -33.08 1.21
C LYS A 23 14.86 -31.93 1.36
N GLU A 24 14.75 -31.09 0.33
CA GLU A 24 13.74 -30.04 0.25
C GLU A 24 12.37 -30.71 0.44
N LYS A 25 11.72 -30.40 1.55
CA LYS A 25 10.35 -30.86 1.77
C LYS A 25 9.48 -30.12 0.75
N PRO A 26 8.67 -30.82 -0.07
CA PRO A 26 7.81 -30.14 -1.02
C PRO A 26 6.91 -29.16 -0.27
N LEU A 27 6.84 -27.93 -0.78
CA LEU A 27 5.98 -26.91 -0.20
C LEU A 27 4.53 -27.41 -0.21
N PRO A 28 3.73 -27.10 0.83
CA PRO A 28 2.33 -27.47 0.86
C PRO A 28 1.59 -26.85 -0.33
N ASN A 29 1.01 -27.70 -1.18
CA ASN A 29 0.21 -27.30 -2.34
C ASN A 29 -1.25 -27.05 -1.91
N LEU A 30 -1.44 -26.02 -1.08
CA LEU A 30 -2.77 -25.55 -0.69
C LEU A 30 -3.12 -24.30 -1.51
N SER A 31 -4.37 -24.19 -1.94
CA SER A 31 -4.88 -22.99 -2.59
C SER A 31 -4.81 -21.81 -1.64
N ILE A 32 -4.36 -20.66 -2.13
CA ILE A 32 -4.37 -19.40 -1.37
C ILE A 32 -5.84 -19.07 -1.01
N PRO A 33 -6.14 -18.76 0.27
CA PRO A 33 -7.49 -18.39 0.67
C PRO A 33 -7.96 -17.12 -0.05
N PRO A 34 -9.27 -16.92 -0.21
CA PRO A 34 -9.80 -15.71 -0.82
C PRO A 34 -9.42 -14.47 0.01
N PRO A 35 -9.28 -13.30 -0.64
CA PRO A 35 -9.04 -12.05 0.07
C PRO A 35 -10.15 -11.72 1.08
N ILE A 36 -9.78 -11.04 2.16
CA ILE A 36 -10.75 -10.52 3.13
C ILE A 36 -11.46 -9.32 2.51
N LEU A 37 -12.79 -9.34 2.52
CA LEU A 37 -13.65 -8.22 2.10
C LEU A 37 -14.30 -7.57 3.32
N SER A 38 -14.85 -6.38 3.14
CA SER A 38 -15.53 -5.62 4.19
C SER A 38 -17.06 -5.67 4.06
N THR A 39 -17.62 -6.72 3.44
CA THR A 39 -19.07 -6.86 3.18
C THR A 39 -19.85 -7.60 4.27
N THR A 40 -19.19 -8.20 5.27
CA THR A 40 -19.84 -9.05 6.28
C THR A 40 -20.02 -8.31 7.60
N PRO A 41 -21.25 -7.91 7.98
CA PRO A 41 -21.51 -7.21 9.24
C PRO A 41 -21.00 -7.99 10.45
N GLY A 42 -20.47 -7.27 11.44
CA GLY A 42 -19.89 -7.85 12.67
C GLY A 42 -18.45 -8.35 12.52
N THR A 43 -17.89 -8.37 11.31
CA THR A 43 -16.45 -8.57 11.12
C THR A 43 -15.68 -7.28 11.40
N TRP A 44 -14.41 -7.42 11.78
CA TRP A 44 -13.52 -6.27 11.97
C TRP A 44 -13.34 -5.49 10.67
N ALA A 45 -13.17 -6.17 9.53
CA ALA A 45 -12.98 -5.53 8.23
C ALA A 45 -14.20 -4.67 7.83
N TYR A 46 -15.41 -5.18 8.09
CA TYR A 46 -16.65 -4.41 7.92
C TYR A 46 -16.65 -3.18 8.83
N ASP A 47 -16.50 -3.34 10.15
CA ASP A 47 -16.54 -2.21 11.09
C ASP A 47 -15.48 -1.13 10.78
N THR A 48 -14.30 -1.56 10.33
CA THR A 48 -13.24 -0.64 9.93
C THR A 48 -13.64 0.19 8.72
N MET A 49 -14.00 -0.45 7.60
CA MET A 49 -14.27 0.28 6.35
C MET A 49 -15.64 0.97 6.34
N SER A 50 -16.65 0.46 7.07
CA SER A 50 -17.98 1.05 7.10
C SER A 50 -18.14 2.19 8.11
N ARG A 51 -17.19 2.34 9.05
CA ARG A 51 -17.33 3.28 10.18
C ARG A 51 -16.00 3.89 10.59
N ARG A 52 -15.05 3.10 11.09
CA ARG A 52 -13.86 3.63 11.79
C ARG A 52 -13.00 4.53 10.93
N VAL A 53 -12.85 4.20 9.65
CA VAL A 53 -12.06 5.02 8.72
C VAL A 53 -12.59 6.46 8.65
N ASP A 54 -13.89 6.69 8.42
CA ASP A 54 -14.45 8.04 8.41
C ASP A 54 -14.58 8.63 9.81
N SER A 55 -15.24 7.91 10.72
CA SER A 55 -15.71 8.48 11.99
C SER A 55 -14.63 8.63 13.05
N GLU A 56 -13.54 7.85 12.94
CA GLU A 56 -12.44 7.89 13.91
C GLU A 56 -11.15 8.38 13.25
N ILE A 57 -10.72 7.75 12.15
CA ILE A 57 -9.39 8.01 11.58
C ILE A 57 -9.36 9.37 10.88
N LEU A 58 -10.18 9.57 9.84
CA LEU A 58 -10.21 10.83 9.09
C LEU A 58 -10.78 11.98 9.91
N GLN A 59 -11.74 11.70 10.81
CA GLN A 59 -12.22 12.70 11.77
C GLN A 59 -11.09 13.18 12.68
N ARG A 60 -10.29 12.27 13.23
CA ARG A 60 -9.15 12.63 14.06
C ARG A 60 -8.08 13.39 13.28
N THR A 61 -7.81 13.03 12.03
CA THR A 61 -6.92 13.81 11.16
C THR A 61 -7.39 15.26 11.03
N TYR A 62 -8.71 15.48 10.84
CA TYR A 62 -9.25 16.84 10.83
C TYR A 62 -9.08 17.53 12.19
N GLU A 63 -9.43 16.88 13.30
CA GLU A 63 -9.35 17.47 14.65
C GLU A 63 -7.92 17.85 15.04
N GLU A 64 -6.94 17.02 14.69
CA GLU A 64 -5.54 17.28 14.98
C GLU A 64 -4.94 18.39 14.10
N MET A 65 -5.59 18.75 13.00
CA MET A 65 -5.14 19.74 12.02
C MET A 65 -6.17 20.87 11.80
N GLU A 66 -7.04 21.09 12.78
CA GLU A 66 -8.19 21.98 12.60
C GLU A 66 -7.73 23.41 12.28
N ASP A 67 -6.65 23.87 12.92
CA ASP A 67 -6.09 25.20 12.69
C ASP A 67 -5.58 25.36 11.26
N GLU A 68 -4.89 24.35 10.71
CA GLU A 68 -4.40 24.35 9.33
C GLU A 68 -5.55 24.29 8.33
N PHE A 69 -6.52 23.40 8.52
CA PHE A 69 -7.66 23.28 7.61
C PHE A 69 -8.52 24.54 7.55
N ASN A 70 -8.55 25.33 8.62
CA ASN A 70 -9.25 26.62 8.67
C ASN A 70 -8.35 27.82 8.32
N SER A 71 -7.09 27.58 7.95
CA SER A 71 -6.16 28.62 7.54
C SER A 71 -6.33 29.01 6.06
N PRO A 72 -6.00 30.27 5.69
CA PRO A 72 -6.08 30.70 4.29
C PRO A 72 -5.18 29.86 3.37
N GLY A 73 -5.73 29.36 2.27
CA GLY A 73 -5.04 28.53 1.29
C GLY A 73 -5.25 27.02 1.44
N PHE A 74 -5.90 26.57 2.53
CA PHE A 74 -6.26 25.16 2.76
C PHE A 74 -7.70 24.81 2.36
N GLU A 75 -8.46 25.75 1.80
CA GLU A 75 -9.88 25.58 1.52
C GLU A 75 -10.12 24.37 0.57
N SER A 76 -9.31 24.24 -0.48
CA SER A 76 -9.39 23.11 -1.41
C SER A 76 -9.04 21.77 -0.75
N ALA A 77 -8.09 21.76 0.19
CA ALA A 77 -7.73 20.55 0.94
C ALA A 77 -8.87 20.12 1.88
N LEU A 78 -9.52 21.07 2.54
CA LEU A 78 -10.68 20.81 3.39
C LEU A 78 -11.88 20.33 2.56
N GLU A 79 -12.14 20.94 1.40
CA GLU A 79 -13.17 20.48 0.45
C GLU A 79 -12.89 19.04 0.00
N GLY A 80 -11.66 18.73 -0.40
CA GLY A 80 -11.24 17.40 -0.81
C GLY A 80 -11.38 16.37 0.31
N LEU A 81 -10.95 16.69 1.53
CA LEU A 81 -11.11 15.82 2.70
C LEU A 81 -12.60 15.52 2.95
N ASN A 82 -13.44 16.56 2.94
CA ASN A 82 -14.89 16.39 3.15
C ASN A 82 -15.55 15.56 2.05
N ALA A 83 -15.11 15.71 0.79
CA ALA A 83 -15.57 14.87 -0.30
C ALA A 83 -15.19 13.40 -0.10
N LEU A 84 -13.94 13.11 0.26
CA LEU A 84 -13.48 11.74 0.56
C LEU A 84 -14.25 11.12 1.73
N ARG A 85 -14.48 11.89 2.80
CA ARG A 85 -15.28 11.46 3.94
C ARG A 85 -16.73 11.16 3.55
N SER A 86 -17.32 11.97 2.68
CA SER A 86 -18.66 11.71 2.14
C SER A 86 -18.71 10.41 1.33
N GLU A 87 -17.67 10.11 0.53
CA GLU A 87 -17.58 8.83 -0.18
C GLU A 87 -17.56 7.63 0.79
N LEU A 88 -16.79 7.74 1.89
CA LEU A 88 -16.62 6.67 2.87
C LEU A 88 -17.84 6.47 3.77
N ARG A 89 -18.63 7.52 4.02
CA ARG A 89 -19.95 7.39 4.69
C ARG A 89 -20.93 6.56 3.87
N ASP A 90 -20.76 6.56 2.55
CA ASP A 90 -21.53 5.73 1.60
C ASP A 90 -20.66 4.60 1.00
N ALA A 91 -19.72 4.07 1.80
CA ALA A 91 -18.73 3.07 1.38
C ALA A 91 -19.33 1.84 0.68
N ALA A 92 -20.57 1.46 1.03
CA ALA A 92 -21.24 0.31 0.44
C ALA A 92 -21.66 0.53 -1.02
N ASN A 93 -21.90 1.78 -1.43
CA ASN A 93 -22.49 2.12 -2.72
C ASN A 93 -21.55 2.92 -3.64
N VAL A 94 -20.58 3.64 -3.08
CA VAL A 94 -19.60 4.40 -3.86
C VAL A 94 -18.58 3.46 -4.48
N LYS A 95 -18.50 3.48 -5.81
CA LYS A 95 -17.56 2.68 -6.58
C LYS A 95 -16.15 3.23 -6.49
N LEU A 96 -15.17 2.35 -6.49
CA LEU A 96 -13.76 2.72 -6.59
C LEU A 96 -13.48 3.40 -7.93
N ARG A 97 -12.52 4.32 -7.94
CA ARG A 97 -12.02 5.01 -9.12
C ARG A 97 -10.49 4.97 -9.17
N HIS A 98 -9.91 5.30 -10.31
CA HIS A 98 -8.46 5.54 -10.37
C HIS A 98 -8.09 6.86 -9.68
N LEU A 99 -6.82 6.98 -9.31
CA LEU A 99 -6.23 8.26 -8.94
C LEU A 99 -6.21 9.19 -10.15
N THR A 100 -6.15 10.49 -9.89
CA THR A 100 -6.05 11.53 -10.92
C THR A 100 -4.75 11.34 -11.70
N GLU A 101 -4.86 11.31 -13.03
CA GLU A 101 -3.68 11.19 -13.89
C GLU A 101 -2.85 12.47 -13.83
N LEU A 102 -1.53 12.30 -13.83
CA LEU A 102 -0.60 13.42 -13.97
C LEU A 102 -0.57 13.94 -15.40
N SER A 103 -0.33 15.24 -15.54
CA SER A 103 0.08 15.84 -16.81
C SER A 103 1.42 15.28 -17.29
N ASP A 104 1.72 15.41 -18.58
CA ASP A 104 2.99 14.94 -19.13
C ASP A 104 4.19 15.72 -18.56
N GLU A 105 3.99 17.00 -18.24
CA GLU A 105 4.95 17.83 -17.54
C GLU A 105 5.26 17.31 -16.13
N GLU A 106 4.23 16.96 -15.35
CA GLU A 106 4.40 16.38 -14.01
C GLU A 106 5.09 15.02 -14.05
N LYS A 107 4.72 14.16 -15.01
CA LYS A 107 5.37 12.85 -15.20
C LYS A 107 6.86 13.00 -15.52
N SER A 108 7.22 14.01 -16.32
CA SER A 108 8.61 14.29 -16.66
C SER A 108 9.39 14.87 -15.48
N LYS A 109 8.76 15.67 -14.63
CA LYS A 109 9.39 16.26 -13.43
C LYS A 109 9.63 15.22 -12.34
N ASP A 110 8.68 14.33 -12.11
CA ASP A 110 8.76 13.28 -11.10
C ASP A 110 8.44 11.89 -11.66
N PRO A 111 9.45 11.21 -12.23
CA PRO A 111 9.29 9.85 -12.75
C PRO A 111 8.89 8.82 -11.69
N LYS A 112 9.21 9.06 -10.40
CA LYS A 112 8.85 8.13 -9.32
C LYS A 112 7.36 8.22 -9.03
N ARG A 113 6.81 9.44 -8.97
CA ARG A 113 5.36 9.65 -8.82
C ARG A 113 4.58 9.14 -10.03
N ALA A 114 5.11 9.31 -11.24
CA ALA A 114 4.52 8.72 -12.44
C ALA A 114 4.40 7.19 -12.32
N LYS A 115 5.48 6.54 -11.88
CA LYS A 115 5.50 5.09 -11.64
C LYS A 115 4.51 4.67 -10.55
N GLU A 116 4.45 5.40 -9.44
CA GLU A 116 3.54 5.14 -8.32
C GLU A 116 2.07 5.17 -8.75
N ILE A 117 1.68 6.16 -9.57
CA ILE A 117 0.31 6.25 -10.08
C ILE A 117 -0.02 5.12 -11.05
N GLU A 118 0.94 4.68 -11.87
CA GLU A 118 0.77 3.51 -12.72
C GLU A 118 0.61 2.22 -11.90
N GLU A 119 1.42 2.03 -10.85
CA GLU A 119 1.29 0.89 -9.94
C GLU A 119 -0.08 0.88 -9.25
N TRP A 120 -0.58 2.03 -8.78
CA TRP A 120 -1.93 2.14 -8.24
C TRP A 120 -3.01 1.86 -9.26
N ARG A 121 -2.84 2.32 -10.50
CA ARG A 121 -3.77 2.01 -11.58
C ARG A 121 -3.86 0.50 -11.76
N ASP A 122 -2.73 -0.19 -11.87
CA ASP A 122 -2.67 -1.64 -12.09
C ASP A 122 -3.28 -2.42 -10.92
N ILE A 123 -3.03 -1.99 -9.67
CA ILE A 123 -3.66 -2.57 -8.47
C ILE A 123 -5.19 -2.40 -8.50
N LEU A 124 -5.69 -1.24 -8.93
CA LEU A 124 -7.11 -0.90 -8.87
C LEU A 124 -7.92 -1.39 -10.07
N VAL A 125 -7.29 -1.56 -11.24
CA VAL A 125 -7.94 -2.01 -12.50
C VAL A 125 -8.94 -3.15 -12.30
N PRO A 126 -8.61 -4.28 -11.63
CA PRO A 126 -9.55 -5.39 -11.49
C PRO A 126 -10.82 -4.99 -10.73
N TYR A 127 -10.71 -4.15 -9.71
CA TYR A 127 -11.82 -3.76 -8.83
C TYR A 127 -12.66 -2.64 -9.45
N VAL A 128 -12.01 -1.65 -10.07
CA VAL A 128 -12.68 -0.57 -10.80
C VAL A 128 -13.48 -1.14 -11.98
N SER A 129 -12.89 -2.07 -12.74
CA SER A 129 -13.57 -2.71 -13.88
C SER A 129 -14.74 -3.58 -13.46
N ALA A 130 -14.65 -4.23 -12.29
CA ALA A 130 -15.75 -4.99 -11.70
C ALA A 130 -16.86 -4.08 -11.12
N GLY A 131 -16.60 -2.79 -10.94
CA GLY A 131 -17.51 -1.85 -10.30
C GLY A 131 -17.59 -2.04 -8.80
N ASP A 132 -16.52 -2.55 -8.18
CA ASP A 132 -16.43 -2.74 -6.73
C ASP A 132 -16.51 -1.41 -5.97
N THR A 133 -16.97 -1.50 -4.73
CA THR A 133 -17.08 -0.39 -3.79
C THR A 133 -16.00 -0.48 -2.71
N TRP A 134 -15.99 0.49 -1.80
CA TRP A 134 -15.10 0.47 -0.64
C TRP A 134 -15.29 -0.74 0.27
N LEU A 135 -16.45 -1.42 0.22
CA LEU A 135 -16.70 -2.63 1.00
C LEU A 135 -16.45 -3.93 0.23
N SER A 136 -16.66 -3.95 -1.10
CA SER A 136 -16.61 -5.19 -1.90
C SER A 136 -15.24 -5.53 -2.47
N ALA A 137 -14.34 -4.55 -2.59
CA ALA A 137 -12.94 -4.81 -2.90
C ALA A 137 -12.18 -5.36 -1.67
N PRO A 138 -11.00 -6.01 -1.84
CA PRO A 138 -10.21 -6.51 -0.73
C PRO A 138 -9.89 -5.43 0.29
N TRP A 139 -10.17 -5.70 1.56
CA TRP A 139 -10.02 -4.75 2.66
C TRP A 139 -8.62 -4.12 2.69
N MET A 140 -7.57 -4.93 2.47
CA MET A 140 -6.19 -4.43 2.38
C MET A 140 -6.04 -3.38 1.28
N VAL A 141 -6.58 -3.63 0.08
CA VAL A 141 -6.50 -2.67 -1.04
C VAL A 141 -7.24 -1.39 -0.69
N THR A 142 -8.46 -1.49 -0.18
CA THR A 142 -9.28 -0.32 0.13
C THR A 142 -8.70 0.51 1.27
N GLU A 143 -8.12 -0.12 2.30
CA GLU A 143 -7.52 0.61 3.42
C GLU A 143 -6.28 1.41 2.99
N PHE A 144 -5.34 0.81 2.26
CA PHE A 144 -4.20 1.56 1.71
C PHE A 144 -4.65 2.63 0.72
N TYR A 145 -5.66 2.33 -0.08
CA TYR A 145 -6.21 3.27 -1.06
C TYR A 145 -6.85 4.49 -0.40
N VAL A 146 -7.49 4.35 0.78
CA VAL A 146 -7.99 5.51 1.55
C VAL A 146 -6.87 6.48 1.87
N TYR A 147 -5.73 6.01 2.41
CA TYR A 147 -4.63 6.90 2.76
C TYR A 147 -4.02 7.57 1.52
N ARG A 148 -3.95 6.84 0.40
CA ARG A 148 -3.49 7.45 -0.84
C ARG A 148 -4.47 8.49 -1.40
N ARG A 149 -5.78 8.24 -1.25
CA ARG A 149 -6.85 9.18 -1.58
C ARG A 149 -6.88 10.38 -0.66
N LEU A 150 -6.50 10.23 0.61
CA LEU A 150 -6.33 11.34 1.53
C LEU A 150 -5.22 12.28 1.04
N MET A 151 -4.06 11.74 0.65
CA MET A 151 -2.96 12.54 0.08
C MET A 151 -3.37 13.26 -1.21
N GLU A 152 -4.16 12.61 -2.07
CA GLU A 152 -4.76 13.26 -3.24
C GLU A 152 -5.74 14.38 -2.84
N ALA A 153 -6.63 14.09 -1.89
CA ALA A 153 -7.69 14.99 -1.46
C ALA A 153 -7.16 16.29 -0.83
N ILE A 154 -6.07 16.21 -0.07
CA ILE A 154 -5.45 17.40 0.53
C ILE A 154 -4.50 18.13 -0.44
N GLY A 155 -4.31 17.63 -1.66
CA GLY A 155 -3.38 18.23 -2.61
C GLY A 155 -1.91 18.06 -2.22
N TYR A 156 -1.54 17.01 -1.47
CA TYR A 156 -0.20 16.81 -0.92
C TYR A 156 0.93 16.91 -1.97
N PHE A 157 0.64 16.55 -3.21
CA PHE A 157 1.62 16.59 -4.30
C PHE A 157 1.33 17.68 -5.36
N ASP A 158 0.39 18.58 -5.11
CA ASP A 158 0.03 19.65 -6.04
C ASP A 158 0.90 20.90 -5.78
N GLU A 159 1.92 21.11 -6.62
CA GLU A 159 2.81 22.28 -6.55
C GLU A 159 2.05 23.62 -6.67
N SER A 160 0.85 23.62 -7.27
CA SER A 160 0.04 24.84 -7.40
C SER A 160 -0.64 25.23 -6.09
N GLN A 161 -0.82 24.28 -5.17
CA GLN A 161 -1.38 24.50 -3.83
C GLN A 161 -0.25 24.63 -2.81
N SER A 162 0.41 25.79 -2.80
CA SER A 162 1.60 26.04 -1.97
C SER A 162 1.38 25.82 -0.48
N ALA A 163 0.14 25.90 0.01
CA ALA A 163 -0.18 25.73 1.42
C ALA A 163 -0.15 24.24 1.86
N SER A 164 -0.62 23.33 1.00
CA SER A 164 -0.72 21.89 1.30
C SER A 164 0.32 21.02 0.58
N TYR A 165 1.12 21.61 -0.31
CA TYR A 165 2.20 20.92 -1.00
C TYR A 165 3.26 20.38 -0.03
N MET A 166 3.46 19.05 -0.04
CA MET A 166 4.38 18.29 0.82
C MET A 166 4.21 18.53 2.32
N TRP A 167 3.01 18.95 2.73
CA TRP A 167 2.62 19.14 4.13
C TRP A 167 2.36 17.79 4.80
#